data_AF-A0A0L0H9L5-F1
#
_entry.id   AF-A0A0L0H9L5-F1
#
_cell.length_a   1.000
_cell.length_b   1.000
_cell.length_c   1.000
_cell.angle_alpha   90.00
_cell.angle_beta   90.00
_cell.angle_gamma   90.00
#
_symmetry.space_group_name_H-M   'P 1'
#
loop_
_entity.id
_entity.type
_entity.pdbx_description
1 polymer ?
#
loop_
_entity_poly.entity_id
_entity_poly.type
_entity_poly.pdbx_seq_one_letter_code
_entity_poly.pdbx_strand_id
1 'polypeptide(L)'
;MTFSLHVQYPFCQGRAHNARTGMVGSCRFPQHFAFDKQFKKDCDKRWPIHSATSFTMKLTTALISLLPLAAALPFGGKPGNGQSGCLEFTVIGDWGSGVPEQNVTGRAMQKVAEKTNAKFVIALGDNFYASNANSSKAAQYNYEGVKSATDGKWTDWWANVYKGRLAEIPWYGVAGNHDWAGLPKALVDRTQVKDQGKWRMDDFFWDMEIPYGNGKKAGFVFIDTDLLYYGYNGDKKYPAIAENFAAHNWTAQHHSIEAHLAKIEKQLQKYDDKDYLIVSGHHPLGTCTAEKNMTSLLALLDKYAPTAYMYGHVHSLQYTVRQNKKGNTMYVQSGAGGRSEEVCPESKNLTTPSWGVGGTYGFVSATLNDKGFKVEYFDIKGNSVYKAENGPRKGRKH
;
A
#
# COMPACT_ATOMS: atom_id res chain seq x y z
N MET A 1 5.87 10.11 -50.27
CA MET A 1 5.53 8.72 -49.92
C MET A 1 5.44 8.65 -48.41
N THR A 2 4.22 8.66 -47.90
CA THR A 2 3.86 8.69 -46.49
C THR A 2 2.97 7.47 -46.28
N PHE A 3 3.43 6.48 -45.52
CA PHE A 3 2.62 5.32 -45.15
C PHE A 3 2.20 5.46 -43.70
N SER A 4 0.89 5.58 -43.52
CA SER A 4 0.17 5.62 -42.27
C SER A 4 -0.15 4.17 -41.88
N LEU A 5 0.33 3.70 -40.72
CA LEU A 5 0.02 2.36 -40.22
C LEU A 5 -1.26 2.43 -39.36
N HIS A 6 -2.34 1.83 -39.87
CA HIS A 6 -3.56 1.57 -39.12
C HIS A 6 -3.32 0.37 -38.18
N VAL A 7 -3.58 0.55 -36.88
CA VAL A 7 -3.67 -0.56 -35.92
C VAL A 7 -5.16 -0.83 -35.67
N GLN A 8 -5.60 -2.03 -36.05
CA GLN A 8 -6.94 -2.56 -35.81
C GLN A 8 -7.08 -3.00 -34.34
N TYR A 9 -8.20 -2.62 -33.72
CA TYR A 9 -8.67 -3.19 -32.45
C TYR A 9 -9.41 -4.52 -32.71
N PRO A 10 -9.24 -5.58 -31.89
CA PRO A 10 -10.08 -6.77 -32.04
C PRO A 10 -11.45 -6.58 -31.38
N PHE A 11 -12.42 -7.07 -32.14
CA PHE A 11 -13.87 -7.08 -31.99
C PHE A 11 -14.42 -7.84 -30.77
N CYS A 12 -15.55 -7.35 -30.25
CA CYS A 12 -16.59 -8.17 -29.64
C CYS A 12 -17.30 -9.02 -30.71
N GLN A 13 -17.42 -10.34 -30.53
CA GLN A 13 -18.32 -11.18 -31.33
C GLN A 13 -19.66 -11.39 -30.59
N GLY A 14 -20.74 -10.84 -31.16
CA GLY A 14 -22.10 -11.33 -30.95
C GLY A 14 -22.66 -11.77 -32.31
N ARG A 15 -23.02 -13.06 -32.45
CA ARG A 15 -23.80 -13.53 -33.60
C ARG A 15 -25.26 -13.15 -33.39
N ALA A 16 -25.80 -12.38 -34.31
CA ALA A 16 -27.22 -12.08 -34.42
C ALA A 16 -27.95 -13.18 -35.19
N HIS A 17 -29.18 -13.49 -34.79
CA HIS A 17 -30.24 -13.79 -35.75
C HIS A 17 -31.62 -13.37 -35.20
N ASN A 18 -32.36 -12.75 -36.12
CA ASN A 18 -33.77 -12.37 -36.11
C ASN A 18 -34.20 -10.99 -35.59
N ALA A 19 -35.06 -10.42 -36.42
CA ALA A 19 -35.39 -9.02 -36.56
C ALA A 19 -36.55 -8.58 -35.66
N ARG A 20 -36.64 -7.25 -35.52
CA ARG A 20 -37.70 -6.46 -34.89
C ARG A 20 -37.67 -6.43 -33.36
N THR A 21 -36.92 -5.48 -32.83
CA THR A 21 -37.40 -4.39 -31.96
C THR A 21 -36.15 -3.62 -31.48
N GLY A 22 -36.15 -2.30 -31.64
CA GLY A 22 -35.04 -1.47 -31.17
C GLY A 22 -35.03 -1.39 -29.66
N MET A 23 -33.94 -1.83 -29.04
CA MET A 23 -33.56 -1.42 -27.68
C MET A 23 -32.07 -1.13 -27.62
N VAL A 24 -31.77 0.05 -27.08
CA VAL A 24 -30.46 0.65 -26.86
C VAL A 24 -29.77 -0.07 -25.71
N GLY A 25 -28.59 -0.64 -25.95
CA GLY A 25 -27.71 -1.17 -24.89
C GLY A 25 -26.57 -0.20 -24.59
N SER A 26 -26.82 0.83 -23.78
CA SER A 26 -25.74 1.65 -23.22
C SER A 26 -25.17 0.95 -21.99
N CYS A 27 -23.89 0.52 -22.04
CA CYS A 27 -23.16 0.19 -20.82
C CYS A 27 -22.89 1.49 -20.05
N ARG A 28 -23.79 1.83 -19.10
CA ARG A 28 -23.57 2.92 -18.16
C ARG A 28 -22.73 2.39 -17.00
N PHE A 29 -21.47 2.80 -16.92
CA PHE A 29 -20.76 2.86 -15.64
C PHE A 29 -21.40 3.97 -14.79
N PRO A 30 -21.65 3.76 -13.49
CA PRO A 30 -22.15 4.83 -12.65
C PRO A 30 -21.10 5.93 -12.53
N GLN A 31 -21.37 7.07 -13.15
CA GLN A 31 -20.62 8.31 -12.97
C GLN A 31 -20.91 8.88 -11.57
N HIS A 32 -20.13 8.46 -10.57
CA HIS A 32 -20.17 9.03 -9.21
C HIS A 32 -19.43 10.38 -9.13
N PHE A 33 -19.85 11.39 -9.90
CA PHE A 33 -19.21 12.72 -9.86
C PHE A 33 -19.73 13.62 -8.72
N ALA A 34 -20.89 13.32 -8.12
CA ALA A 34 -21.48 14.17 -7.08
C ALA A 34 -20.91 13.95 -5.67
N PHE A 35 -20.42 12.74 -5.37
CA PHE A 35 -19.93 12.38 -4.03
C PHE A 35 -18.49 12.87 -3.74
N ASP A 36 -17.62 12.98 -4.76
CA ASP A 36 -16.21 13.36 -4.60
C ASP A 36 -16.04 14.75 -3.96
N LYS A 37 -16.90 15.72 -4.33
CA LYS A 37 -16.85 17.07 -3.74
C LYS A 37 -17.25 17.10 -2.27
N GLN A 38 -18.24 16.31 -1.85
CA GLN A 38 -18.72 16.31 -0.47
C GLN A 38 -17.76 15.55 0.45
N PHE A 39 -17.24 14.40 -0.01
CA PHE A 39 -16.25 13.62 0.73
C PHE A 39 -14.98 14.44 0.98
N LYS A 40 -14.48 15.14 -0.06
CA LYS A 40 -13.34 16.05 0.08
C LYS A 40 -13.64 17.26 0.96
N LYS A 41 -14.82 17.88 0.85
CA LYS A 41 -15.24 18.99 1.74
C LYS A 41 -15.26 18.57 3.21
N ASP A 42 -15.65 17.34 3.52
CA ASP A 42 -15.64 16.85 4.90
C ASP A 42 -14.21 16.63 5.43
N CYS A 43 -13.24 16.35 4.55
CA CYS A 43 -11.81 16.36 4.89
C CYS A 43 -11.22 17.78 5.00
N ASP A 44 -11.68 18.71 4.17
CA ASP A 44 -11.19 20.09 4.07
C ASP A 44 -11.81 21.05 5.10
N LYS A 45 -12.77 20.61 5.94
CA LYS A 45 -13.26 21.36 7.12
C LYS A 45 -12.16 21.46 8.19
N ARG A 46 -11.09 22.19 7.87
CA ARG A 46 -10.08 22.65 8.83
C ARG A 46 -10.72 23.78 9.64
N TRP A 47 -10.78 23.62 10.95
CA TRP A 47 -11.12 24.72 11.86
C TRP A 47 -10.11 25.86 11.66
N PRO A 48 -10.54 27.15 11.63
CA PRO A 48 -9.61 28.26 11.50
C PRO A 48 -8.62 28.22 12.67
N ILE A 49 -7.33 28.14 12.35
CA ILE A 49 -6.26 28.35 13.31
C ILE A 49 -6.36 29.82 13.71
N HIS A 50 -6.85 30.11 14.91
CA HIS A 50 -6.71 31.45 15.46
C HIS A 50 -5.21 31.74 15.58
N SER A 51 -4.75 32.74 14.84
CA SER A 51 -3.40 33.29 14.94
C SER A 51 -3.13 33.67 16.40
N ALA A 52 -2.16 33.03 17.03
CA ALA A 52 -1.70 33.41 18.35
C ALA A 52 -1.14 34.84 18.27
N THR A 53 -1.83 35.77 18.90
CA THR A 53 -1.32 37.10 19.20
C THR A 53 -0.09 36.97 20.10
N SER A 54 1.02 37.58 19.69
CA SER A 54 2.29 37.54 20.41
C SER A 54 2.16 38.20 21.79
N PHE A 55 2.27 37.42 22.85
CA PHE A 55 2.52 37.93 24.20
C PHE A 55 4.03 38.08 24.39
N THR A 56 4.52 39.32 24.47
CA THR A 56 5.89 39.63 24.88
C THR A 56 5.97 39.56 26.40
N MET A 57 6.67 38.55 26.92
CA MET A 57 6.95 38.41 28.36
C MET A 57 8.32 39.03 28.66
N LYS A 58 8.34 40.08 29.49
CA LYS A 58 9.57 40.71 29.98
C LYS A 58 10.30 39.74 30.91
N LEU A 59 11.57 39.43 30.62
CA LEU A 59 12.45 38.70 31.53
C LEU A 59 12.85 39.63 32.70
N THR A 60 12.55 39.21 33.92
CA THR A 60 13.24 39.66 35.13
C THR A 60 14.14 38.54 35.63
N THR A 61 15.43 38.85 35.76
CA THR A 61 16.51 37.99 36.24
C THR A 61 16.33 37.66 37.72
N ALA A 62 16.34 36.37 38.07
CA ALA A 62 16.58 35.91 39.43
C ALA A 62 17.47 34.65 39.39
N LEU A 63 18.63 34.74 40.04
CA LEU A 63 19.55 33.62 40.30
C LEU A 63 18.91 32.66 41.31
N ILE A 64 18.80 31.37 40.98
CA ILE A 64 18.67 30.29 41.96
C ILE A 64 19.50 29.06 41.53
N SER A 65 20.14 28.49 42.54
CA SER A 65 21.15 27.43 42.66
C SER A 65 20.96 26.11 41.92
N LEU A 66 22.11 25.48 41.61
CA LEU A 66 22.36 24.13 41.11
C LEU A 66 21.82 23.01 42.03
N LEU A 67 21.03 22.09 41.45
CA LEU A 67 20.82 20.70 41.89
C LEU A 67 20.59 19.82 40.64
N PRO A 68 21.11 18.57 40.59
CA PRO A 68 20.94 17.71 39.42
C PRO A 68 19.61 16.96 39.53
N LEU A 69 18.59 17.42 38.79
CA LEU A 69 17.33 16.69 38.65
C LEU A 69 17.34 15.93 37.33
N ALA A 70 17.28 14.60 37.40
CA ALA A 70 17.04 13.73 36.26
C ALA A 70 15.74 14.14 35.56
N ALA A 71 15.85 14.73 34.37
CA ALA A 71 14.71 15.09 33.55
C ALA A 71 14.16 13.82 32.86
N ALA A 72 13.24 13.13 33.54
CA ALA A 72 12.25 12.33 32.84
C ALA A 72 11.33 13.32 32.11
N LEU A 73 11.49 13.45 30.79
CA LEU A 73 10.57 14.24 29.96
C LEU A 73 9.22 13.50 29.93
N PRO A 74 8.13 14.09 30.45
CA PRO A 74 6.81 13.54 30.21
C PRO A 74 6.40 13.92 28.78
N PHE A 75 6.23 12.93 27.91
CA PHE A 75 5.43 13.07 26.68
C PHE A 75 3.96 13.25 27.06
N GLY A 76 3.64 14.38 27.68
CA GLY A 76 2.30 14.84 28.02
C GLY A 76 1.82 15.89 27.03
N GLY A 77 1.78 15.54 25.74
CA GLY A 77 1.07 16.34 24.75
C GLY A 77 -0.43 16.13 24.92
N LYS A 78 -1.15 17.17 25.36
CA LYS A 78 -2.63 17.18 25.29
C LYS A 78 -3.07 16.84 23.85
N PRO A 79 -4.09 15.99 23.64
CA PRO A 79 -4.59 15.72 22.30
C PRO A 79 -5.15 17.04 21.74
N GLY A 80 -4.48 17.57 20.72
CA GLY A 80 -4.99 18.71 19.97
C GLY A 80 -6.33 18.34 19.36
N ASN A 81 -7.37 19.07 19.74
CA ASN A 81 -8.76 18.88 19.34
C ASN A 81 -9.01 19.35 17.89
N GLY A 82 -8.13 18.94 16.96
CA GLY A 82 -8.09 19.38 15.58
C GLY A 82 -7.70 18.26 14.63
N GLN A 83 -8.11 17.02 14.91
CA GLN A 83 -7.99 15.95 13.93
C GLN A 83 -8.93 16.22 12.77
N SER A 84 -8.39 16.32 11.56
CA SER A 84 -9.18 16.22 10.33
C SER A 84 -10.04 14.97 10.43
N GLY A 85 -11.32 15.05 10.07
CA GLY A 85 -12.22 13.88 10.08
C GLY A 85 -11.78 12.73 9.14
N CYS A 86 -10.70 12.93 8.37
CA CYS A 86 -10.15 11.99 7.43
C CYS A 86 -8.72 11.55 7.78
N LEU A 87 -8.45 10.26 7.54
CA LEU A 87 -7.14 9.65 7.51
C LEU A 87 -6.70 9.48 6.05
N GLU A 88 -5.63 10.15 5.65
CA GLU A 88 -5.10 10.13 4.29
C GLU A 88 -3.72 9.46 4.27
N PHE A 89 -3.47 8.56 3.33
CA PHE A 89 -2.19 7.85 3.20
C PHE A 89 -1.89 7.49 1.74
N THR A 90 -0.64 7.19 1.46
CA THR A 90 -0.18 6.77 0.13
C THR A 90 0.19 5.30 0.15
N VAL A 91 0.06 4.62 -0.99
CA VAL A 91 0.34 3.19 -1.14
C VAL A 91 1.19 3.01 -2.40
N ILE A 92 2.30 2.28 -2.27
CA ILE A 92 3.25 2.03 -3.36
C ILE A 92 3.93 0.66 -3.15
N GLY A 93 4.05 -0.13 -4.21
CA GLY A 93 4.84 -1.37 -4.25
C GLY A 93 5.95 -1.26 -5.28
N ASP A 94 6.89 -2.19 -5.22
CA ASP A 94 7.79 -2.50 -6.35
C ASP A 94 8.63 -1.28 -6.76
N TRP A 95 9.20 -0.61 -5.77
CA TRP A 95 9.57 0.79 -5.88
C TRP A 95 11.08 1.05 -5.93
N GLY A 96 11.92 0.35 -5.14
CA GLY A 96 13.36 0.66 -5.05
C GLY A 96 14.19 0.04 -6.16
N SER A 97 14.00 0.48 -7.40
CA SER A 97 14.71 -0.07 -8.57
C SER A 97 15.93 0.74 -9.00
N GLY A 98 16.05 2.00 -8.56
CA GLY A 98 17.15 2.89 -8.92
C GLY A 98 17.13 3.36 -10.38
N VAL A 99 16.02 3.17 -11.10
CA VAL A 99 15.81 3.66 -12.47
C VAL A 99 15.35 5.14 -12.45
N PRO A 100 15.56 5.91 -13.54
CA PRO A 100 15.11 7.30 -13.61
C PRO A 100 13.60 7.48 -13.35
N GLU A 101 12.77 6.54 -13.80
CA GLU A 101 11.32 6.57 -13.66
C GLU A 101 10.88 6.55 -12.19
N GLN A 102 11.59 5.82 -11.33
CA GLN A 102 11.36 5.84 -9.88
C GLN A 102 11.43 7.28 -9.32
N ASN A 103 12.40 8.09 -9.78
CA ASN A 103 12.53 9.48 -9.36
C ASN A 103 11.37 10.35 -9.86
N VAL A 104 10.82 10.05 -11.04
CA VAL A 104 9.64 10.75 -11.57
C VAL A 104 8.41 10.39 -10.73
N THR A 105 8.20 9.11 -10.45
CA THR A 105 7.13 8.62 -9.55
C THR A 105 7.25 9.27 -8.18
N GLY A 106 8.44 9.31 -7.58
CA GLY A 106 8.68 9.94 -6.27
C GLY A 106 8.28 11.42 -6.23
N ARG A 107 8.56 12.19 -7.30
CA ARG A 107 8.14 13.60 -7.40
C ARG A 107 6.62 13.75 -7.56
N ALA A 108 5.97 12.90 -8.33
CA ALA A 108 4.51 12.90 -8.46
C ALA A 108 3.84 12.54 -7.13
N MET A 109 4.35 11.50 -6.47
CA MET A 109 3.90 11.05 -5.15
C MET A 109 4.08 12.13 -4.09
N GLN A 110 5.20 12.87 -4.09
CA GLN A 110 5.42 13.99 -3.18
C GLN A 110 4.32 15.04 -3.32
N LYS A 111 4.02 15.50 -4.54
CA LYS A 111 2.98 16.51 -4.79
C LYS A 111 1.60 16.05 -4.31
N VAL A 112 1.26 14.78 -4.53
CA VAL A 112 -0.02 14.21 -4.08
C VAL A 112 -0.05 14.15 -2.56
N ALA A 113 0.99 13.63 -1.91
CA ALA A 113 1.07 13.50 -0.46
C ALA A 113 1.02 14.85 0.27
N GLU A 114 1.61 15.90 -0.29
CA GLU A 114 1.50 17.28 0.22
C GLU A 114 0.06 17.79 0.10
N LYS A 115 -0.57 17.59 -1.07
CA LYS A 115 -1.94 18.03 -1.35
C LYS A 115 -2.98 17.31 -0.48
N THR A 116 -2.80 16.02 -0.23
CA THR A 116 -3.68 15.19 0.61
C THR A 116 -3.21 15.12 2.05
N ASN A 117 -2.18 15.89 2.45
CA ASN A 117 -1.65 15.89 3.82
C ASN A 117 -1.45 14.46 4.38
N ALA A 118 -0.88 13.57 3.56
CA ALA A 118 -0.75 12.15 3.86
C ALA A 118 -0.09 11.96 5.25
N LYS A 119 -0.55 10.95 5.98
CA LYS A 119 -0.12 10.66 7.36
C LYS A 119 0.90 9.55 7.43
N PHE A 120 0.93 8.68 6.44
CA PHE A 120 1.89 7.58 6.29
C PHE A 120 1.90 7.08 4.85
N VAL A 121 2.86 6.20 4.56
CA VAL A 121 2.96 5.42 3.33
C VAL A 121 2.83 3.93 3.67
N ILE A 122 2.12 3.15 2.86
CA ILE A 122 2.20 1.68 2.87
C ILE A 122 3.11 1.26 1.72
N ALA A 123 4.18 0.53 2.05
CA ALA A 123 5.12 -0.05 1.09
C ALA A 123 4.80 -1.54 0.90
N LEU A 124 4.38 -1.93 -0.29
CA LEU A 124 3.78 -3.23 -0.61
C LEU A 124 4.79 -4.31 -1.02
N GLY A 125 6.02 -4.25 -0.51
CA GLY A 125 7.07 -5.21 -0.84
C GLY A 125 7.82 -4.87 -2.12
N ASP A 126 8.82 -5.70 -2.42
CA ASP A 126 9.87 -5.44 -3.39
C ASP A 126 10.46 -4.05 -3.20
N ASN A 127 10.89 -3.84 -1.96
CA ASN A 127 11.37 -2.56 -1.49
C ASN A 127 12.66 -2.18 -2.20
N PHE A 128 13.51 -3.15 -2.50
CA PHE A 128 14.77 -2.92 -3.21
C PHE A 128 15.11 -4.05 -4.20
N TYR A 129 15.40 -3.68 -5.45
CA TYR A 129 15.82 -4.61 -6.50
C TYR A 129 17.35 -4.70 -6.63
N ALA A 130 17.85 -5.66 -7.39
CA ALA A 130 19.14 -5.54 -8.06
C ALA A 130 19.04 -4.46 -9.13
N SER A 131 20.05 -3.61 -9.20
CA SER A 131 20.16 -2.59 -10.23
C SER A 131 20.31 -3.26 -11.60
N ASN A 132 19.60 -2.74 -12.60
CA ASN A 132 19.77 -3.14 -14.00
C ASN A 132 20.62 -2.10 -14.75
N ALA A 133 20.86 -2.35 -16.05
CA ALA A 133 21.65 -1.48 -16.92
C ALA A 133 21.13 -0.03 -17.02
N ASN A 134 19.87 0.20 -16.66
CA ASN A 134 19.25 1.54 -16.69
C ASN A 134 19.41 2.30 -15.37
N SER A 135 20.04 1.71 -14.35
CA SER A 135 20.34 2.38 -13.09
C SER A 135 21.72 3.06 -13.13
N SER A 136 21.80 4.29 -12.59
CA SER A 136 23.07 5.01 -12.40
C SER A 136 24.03 4.33 -11.42
N LYS A 137 23.56 3.27 -10.72
CA LYS A 137 24.31 2.51 -9.71
C LYS A 137 24.45 1.02 -10.10
N ALA A 138 24.33 0.68 -11.38
CA ALA A 138 24.32 -0.69 -11.90
C ALA A 138 25.45 -1.61 -11.36
N ALA A 139 26.67 -1.08 -11.23
CA ALA A 139 27.81 -1.84 -10.72
C ALA A 139 27.82 -1.98 -9.18
N GLN A 140 27.23 -1.01 -8.47
CA GLN A 140 27.26 -0.95 -7.01
C GLN A 140 26.20 -1.86 -6.37
N TYR A 141 25.03 -1.96 -6.99
CA TYR A 141 23.84 -2.62 -6.41
C TYR A 141 23.39 -3.86 -7.19
N ASN A 142 24.35 -4.70 -7.60
CA ASN A 142 24.14 -5.93 -8.36
C ASN A 142 23.54 -7.11 -7.54
N TYR A 143 22.76 -6.82 -6.50
CA TYR A 143 22.18 -7.81 -5.59
C TYR A 143 20.73 -7.43 -5.24
N GLU A 144 19.88 -8.41 -4.97
CA GLU A 144 18.48 -8.20 -4.59
C GLU A 144 18.34 -7.77 -3.12
N GLY A 145 17.22 -7.12 -2.79
CA GLY A 145 16.92 -6.63 -1.45
C GLY A 145 18.00 -5.70 -0.91
N VAL A 146 18.24 -5.77 0.39
CA VAL A 146 19.34 -5.07 1.08
C VAL A 146 20.25 -6.08 1.77
N LYS A 147 21.52 -5.72 2.00
CA LYS A 147 22.48 -6.56 2.73
C LYS A 147 22.51 -6.30 4.23
N SER A 148 21.94 -5.18 4.69
CA SER A 148 21.87 -4.80 6.10
C SER A 148 20.83 -3.71 6.35
N ALA A 149 20.52 -3.46 7.61
CA ALA A 149 19.66 -2.36 8.05
C ALA A 149 20.21 -0.97 7.70
N THR A 150 21.48 -0.85 7.29
CA THR A 150 22.12 0.42 6.91
C THR A 150 22.69 0.38 5.49
N ASP A 151 22.17 -0.52 4.65
CA ASP A 151 22.54 -0.63 3.23
C ASP A 151 22.35 0.72 2.50
N GLY A 152 23.27 1.06 1.59
CA GLY A 152 23.26 2.32 0.85
C GLY A 152 21.98 2.55 0.02
N LYS A 153 21.27 1.48 -0.37
CA LYS A 153 19.97 1.61 -1.08
C LYS A 153 18.92 2.39 -0.28
N TRP A 154 18.94 2.32 1.06
CA TRP A 154 18.07 3.14 1.91
C TRP A 154 18.30 4.64 1.70
N THR A 155 19.53 5.05 1.41
CA THR A 155 19.83 6.45 1.11
C THR A 155 19.56 6.74 -0.36
N ASP A 156 20.16 5.96 -1.25
CA ASP A 156 20.18 6.26 -2.68
C ASP A 156 18.81 6.13 -3.35
N TRP A 157 18.04 5.11 -2.97
CA TRP A 157 16.78 4.76 -3.65
C TRP A 157 15.54 4.97 -2.79
N TRP A 158 15.70 5.37 -1.53
CA TRP A 158 14.58 5.76 -0.68
C TRP A 158 14.69 7.22 -0.22
N ALA A 159 15.63 7.56 0.66
CA ALA A 159 15.73 8.92 1.21
C ALA A 159 15.97 10.00 0.15
N ASN A 160 16.79 9.71 -0.87
CA ASN A 160 17.08 10.64 -1.96
C ASN A 160 15.97 10.73 -3.02
N VAL A 161 15.02 9.80 -3.03
CA VAL A 161 13.92 9.73 -4.01
C VAL A 161 12.65 10.35 -3.42
N TYR A 162 12.27 9.95 -2.21
CA TYR A 162 11.00 10.31 -1.59
C TYR A 162 11.19 11.47 -0.60
N LYS A 163 11.00 12.68 -1.11
CA LYS A 163 11.24 13.95 -0.40
C LYS A 163 9.95 14.63 0.05
N GLY A 164 10.08 15.81 0.66
CA GLY A 164 8.96 16.64 1.12
C GLY A 164 8.12 15.90 2.14
N ARG A 165 6.79 15.92 1.98
CA ARG A 165 5.88 15.24 2.92
C ARG A 165 6.19 13.76 3.11
N LEU A 166 6.67 13.07 2.07
CA LEU A 166 7.04 11.65 2.14
C LEU A 166 8.25 11.39 3.04
N ALA A 167 9.13 12.38 3.17
CA ALA A 167 10.26 12.34 4.07
C ALA A 167 9.88 12.75 5.50
N GLU A 168 8.64 13.10 5.81
CA GLU A 168 8.24 13.50 7.17
C GLU A 168 7.36 12.46 7.88
N ILE A 169 6.83 11.50 7.11
CA ILE A 169 5.82 10.55 7.57
C ILE A 169 6.38 9.13 7.62
N PRO A 170 5.81 8.27 8.47
CA PRO A 170 6.23 6.88 8.53
C PRO A 170 5.84 6.10 7.26
N TRP A 171 6.65 5.10 6.94
CA TRP A 171 6.48 4.10 5.91
C TRP A 171 6.28 2.75 6.60
N TYR A 172 5.14 2.12 6.35
CA TYR A 172 4.78 0.82 6.89
C TYR A 172 4.97 -0.25 5.81
N GLY A 173 5.93 -1.13 6.04
CA GLY A 173 6.39 -2.09 5.03
C GLY A 173 5.86 -3.51 5.19
N VAL A 174 5.78 -4.20 4.06
CA VAL A 174 5.86 -5.67 3.94
C VAL A 174 7.08 -6.03 3.08
N ALA A 175 7.54 -7.27 3.16
CA ALA A 175 8.55 -7.81 2.25
C ALA A 175 7.89 -8.32 0.97
N GLY A 176 8.62 -8.26 -0.15
CA GLY A 176 8.31 -8.99 -1.37
C GLY A 176 9.39 -9.99 -1.75
N ASN A 177 9.26 -10.61 -2.91
CA ASN A 177 10.12 -11.71 -3.32
C ASN A 177 11.56 -11.26 -3.63
N HIS A 178 11.75 -10.02 -4.06
CA HIS A 178 13.08 -9.44 -4.21
C HIS A 178 13.74 -9.15 -2.86
N ASP A 179 12.96 -8.84 -1.83
CA ASP A 179 13.49 -8.69 -0.47
C ASP A 179 13.89 -10.05 0.13
N TRP A 180 13.09 -11.09 -0.12
CA TRP A 180 13.40 -12.49 0.22
C TRP A 180 14.55 -13.08 -0.61
N ALA A 181 14.83 -12.55 -1.79
CA ALA A 181 16.03 -12.88 -2.55
C ALA A 181 17.30 -12.20 -1.99
N GLY A 182 17.15 -11.17 -1.14
CA GLY A 182 18.22 -10.49 -0.41
C GLY A 182 18.34 -10.97 1.05
N LEU A 183 18.49 -10.03 1.99
CA LEU A 183 18.41 -10.30 3.43
C LEU A 183 17.10 -9.72 4.00
N PRO A 184 15.98 -10.49 4.03
CA PRO A 184 14.66 -9.95 4.39
C PRO A 184 14.61 -9.45 5.84
N LYS A 185 15.33 -10.10 6.76
CA LYS A 185 15.44 -9.67 8.17
C LYS A 185 16.01 -8.26 8.34
N ALA A 186 16.81 -7.77 7.38
CA ALA A 186 17.32 -6.41 7.42
C ALA A 186 16.22 -5.34 7.29
N LEU A 187 15.07 -5.66 6.69
CA LEU A 187 13.91 -4.77 6.68
C LEU A 187 13.28 -4.64 8.07
N VAL A 188 13.25 -5.72 8.84
CA VAL A 188 12.77 -5.71 10.23
C VAL A 188 13.77 -4.98 11.13
N ASP A 189 15.06 -5.30 11.00
CA ASP A 189 16.12 -4.67 11.78
C ASP A 189 16.23 -3.16 11.50
N ARG A 190 15.87 -2.72 10.29
CA ARG A 190 15.81 -1.31 9.90
C ARG A 190 14.90 -0.48 10.80
N THR A 191 13.81 -1.07 11.32
CA THR A 191 12.87 -0.41 12.24
C THR A 191 13.58 0.12 13.50
N GLN A 192 14.71 -0.47 13.88
CA GLN A 192 15.49 -0.08 15.06
C GLN A 192 16.53 1.01 14.79
N VAL A 193 16.76 1.37 13.53
CA VAL A 193 17.77 2.37 13.16
C VAL A 193 17.25 3.78 13.46
N LYS A 194 18.04 4.55 14.21
CA LYS A 194 17.68 5.88 14.73
C LYS A 194 17.95 7.02 13.75
N ASP A 195 17.82 6.81 12.45
CA ASP A 195 17.97 7.85 11.43
C ASP A 195 16.62 8.45 11.03
N GLN A 196 15.87 8.84 12.07
CA GLN A 196 14.56 9.49 12.05
C GLN A 196 13.35 8.53 12.04
N GLY A 197 13.56 7.21 12.15
CA GLY A 197 12.51 6.26 12.59
C GLY A 197 11.27 6.19 11.70
N LYS A 198 11.42 6.52 10.41
CA LYS A 198 10.29 6.60 9.47
C LYS A 198 9.96 5.25 8.87
N TRP A 199 10.93 4.39 8.65
CA TRP A 199 10.65 3.02 8.25
C TRP A 199 10.19 2.20 9.45
N ARG A 200 9.10 1.45 9.27
CA ARG A 200 8.63 0.49 10.26
C ARG A 200 8.10 -0.76 9.58
N MET A 201 8.64 -1.88 9.99
CA MET A 201 8.20 -3.24 9.73
C MET A 201 8.58 -4.04 10.98
N ASP A 202 7.65 -4.19 11.92
CA ASP A 202 7.96 -4.73 13.25
C ASP A 202 8.27 -6.23 13.23
N ASP A 203 7.66 -6.95 12.28
CA ASP A 203 7.84 -8.37 12.00
C ASP A 203 7.38 -8.62 10.54
N PHE A 204 7.50 -9.86 10.05
CA PHE A 204 6.90 -10.30 8.77
C PHE A 204 5.37 -10.38 8.85
N PHE A 205 4.82 -10.56 10.06
CA PHE A 205 3.38 -10.54 10.32
C PHE A 205 3.11 -9.59 11.47
N TRP A 206 2.59 -8.40 11.16
CA TRP A 206 2.41 -7.35 12.16
C TRP A 206 1.16 -6.53 11.87
N ASP A 207 0.72 -5.76 12.86
CA ASP A 207 -0.54 -5.04 12.76
C ASP A 207 -0.56 -3.82 13.68
N MET A 208 -1.49 -2.91 13.40
CA MET A 208 -1.69 -1.72 14.19
C MET A 208 -3.10 -1.14 14.04
N GLU A 209 -3.49 -0.31 14.99
CA GLU A 209 -4.65 0.55 14.88
C GLU A 209 -4.23 1.98 14.55
N ILE A 210 -4.94 2.63 13.63
CA ILE A 210 -4.73 4.05 13.34
C ILE A 210 -6.03 4.83 13.60
N PRO A 211 -5.98 5.90 14.40
CA PRO A 211 -7.13 6.77 14.61
C PRO A 211 -7.61 7.45 13.32
N TYR A 212 -8.92 7.56 13.19
CA TYR A 212 -9.61 8.39 12.20
C TYR A 212 -10.89 8.95 12.82
N GLY A 213 -11.57 9.88 12.14
CA GLY A 213 -12.94 10.37 12.44
C GLY A 213 -13.47 10.20 13.87
N ASN A 214 -13.62 11.30 14.62
CA ASN A 214 -14.28 11.29 15.94
C ASN A 214 -13.70 10.27 16.95
N GLY A 215 -12.41 9.93 16.86
CA GLY A 215 -11.72 9.04 17.79
C GLY A 215 -11.90 7.54 17.50
N LYS A 216 -12.52 7.16 16.37
CA LYS A 216 -12.56 5.79 15.89
C LYS A 216 -11.16 5.30 15.49
N LYS A 217 -10.99 3.99 15.35
CA LYS A 217 -9.74 3.37 14.91
C LYS A 217 -9.97 2.33 13.83
N ALA A 218 -9.13 2.37 12.81
CA ALA A 218 -9.11 1.38 11.72
C ALA A 218 -8.00 0.37 11.98
N GLY A 219 -8.25 -0.91 11.68
CA GLY A 219 -7.26 -1.97 11.76
C GLY A 219 -6.43 -2.05 10.48
N PHE A 220 -5.12 -2.14 10.62
CA PHE A 220 -4.16 -2.34 9.54
C PHE A 220 -3.36 -3.61 9.84
N VAL A 221 -3.37 -4.56 8.91
CA VAL A 221 -2.72 -5.86 9.03
C VAL A 221 -1.73 -6.01 7.87
N PHE A 222 -0.49 -6.32 8.20
CA PHE A 222 0.64 -6.44 7.27
C PHE A 222 1.13 -7.89 7.29
N ILE A 223 1.10 -8.55 6.13
CA ILE A 223 1.32 -9.98 6.02
C ILE A 223 2.42 -10.29 5.00
N ASP A 224 3.27 -11.25 5.35
CA ASP A 224 4.17 -11.89 4.40
C ASP A 224 3.42 -12.96 3.60
N THR A 225 3.54 -12.90 2.28
CA THR A 225 2.83 -13.80 1.36
C THR A 225 3.76 -14.69 0.57
N ASP A 226 5.09 -14.55 0.74
CA ASP A 226 6.10 -15.19 -0.11
C ASP A 226 6.07 -16.71 0.02
N LEU A 227 6.04 -17.23 1.25
CA LEU A 227 5.95 -18.67 1.48
C LEU A 227 4.64 -19.26 0.93
N LEU A 228 3.54 -18.50 1.01
CA LEU A 228 2.24 -18.96 0.49
C LEU A 228 2.25 -19.02 -1.05
N TYR A 229 2.88 -18.04 -1.69
CA TYR A 229 2.96 -17.91 -3.15
C TYR A 229 3.94 -18.89 -3.78
N TYR A 230 5.14 -19.04 -3.21
CA TYR A 230 6.17 -19.90 -3.80
C TYR A 230 6.12 -21.34 -3.27
N GLY A 231 5.74 -21.53 -2.01
CA GLY A 231 5.93 -22.78 -1.28
C GLY A 231 7.38 -22.93 -0.80
N TYR A 232 7.66 -24.03 -0.10
CA TYR A 232 8.97 -24.27 0.54
C TYR A 232 10.18 -24.28 -0.42
N ASN A 233 9.93 -24.54 -1.71
CA ASN A 233 10.99 -24.57 -2.73
C ASN A 233 11.37 -23.18 -3.26
N GLY A 234 10.69 -22.11 -2.81
CA GLY A 234 10.95 -20.74 -3.27
C GLY A 234 10.70 -20.53 -4.76
N ASP A 235 11.33 -19.48 -5.31
CA ASP A 235 11.34 -19.19 -6.74
C ASP A 235 12.59 -19.81 -7.38
N LYS A 236 12.41 -20.51 -8.51
CA LYS A 236 13.55 -21.03 -9.30
C LYS A 236 14.45 -19.92 -9.82
N LYS A 237 13.89 -18.72 -10.07
CA LYS A 237 14.65 -17.55 -10.51
C LYS A 237 15.56 -17.01 -9.41
N TYR A 238 15.14 -17.13 -8.16
CA TYR A 238 15.85 -16.62 -6.98
C TYR A 238 15.99 -17.74 -5.92
N PRO A 239 16.96 -18.65 -6.08
CA PRO A 239 17.15 -19.78 -5.15
C PRO A 239 17.33 -19.36 -3.69
N ALA A 240 17.89 -18.17 -3.46
CA ALA A 240 18.07 -17.57 -2.13
C ALA A 240 16.76 -17.44 -1.33
N ILE A 241 15.60 -17.37 -1.99
CA ILE A 241 14.30 -17.33 -1.30
C ILE A 241 14.09 -18.60 -0.47
N ALA A 242 14.36 -19.78 -1.04
CA ALA A 242 14.20 -21.05 -0.33
C ALA A 242 15.21 -21.18 0.83
N GLU A 243 16.44 -20.73 0.61
CA GLU A 243 17.49 -20.69 1.63
C GLU A 243 17.09 -19.77 2.80
N ASN A 244 16.56 -18.60 2.49
CA ASN A 244 16.08 -17.66 3.50
C ASN A 244 14.86 -18.18 4.26
N PHE A 245 13.91 -18.85 3.61
CA PHE A 245 12.82 -19.54 4.31
C PHE A 245 13.38 -20.57 5.31
N ALA A 246 14.31 -21.43 4.86
CA ALA A 246 14.91 -22.43 5.74
C ALA A 246 15.66 -21.79 6.92
N ALA A 247 16.40 -20.70 6.68
CA ALA A 247 17.08 -19.94 7.73
C ALA A 247 16.13 -19.33 8.79
N HIS A 248 14.87 -19.09 8.43
CA HIS A 248 13.82 -18.63 9.35
C HIS A 248 13.00 -19.78 9.95
N ASN A 249 13.41 -21.04 9.77
CA ASN A 249 12.66 -22.24 10.13
C ASN A 249 11.28 -22.33 9.46
N TRP A 250 11.14 -21.74 8.27
CA TRP A 250 9.93 -21.82 7.47
C TRP A 250 9.98 -23.06 6.58
N THR A 251 9.73 -24.23 7.18
CA THR A 251 9.89 -25.53 6.53
C THR A 251 8.64 -26.40 6.68
N ALA A 252 8.53 -27.42 5.83
CA ALA A 252 7.42 -28.37 5.88
C ALA A 252 7.33 -29.09 7.23
N GLN A 253 8.47 -29.40 7.85
CA GLN A 253 8.55 -30.05 9.17
C GLN A 253 7.96 -29.18 10.28
N HIS A 254 7.97 -27.86 10.12
CA HIS A 254 7.41 -26.90 11.07
C HIS A 254 5.98 -26.47 10.72
N HIS A 255 5.35 -27.06 9.69
CA HIS A 255 4.01 -26.70 9.22
C HIS A 255 3.84 -25.18 9.02
N SER A 256 4.86 -24.54 8.43
CA SER A 256 4.95 -23.08 8.44
C SER A 256 3.89 -22.39 7.59
N ILE A 257 3.42 -23.01 6.50
CA ILE A 257 2.31 -22.49 5.69
C ILE A 257 1.04 -22.39 6.56
N GLU A 258 0.70 -23.46 7.28
CA GLU A 258 -0.45 -23.52 8.17
C GLU A 258 -0.29 -22.53 9.33
N ALA A 259 0.91 -22.44 9.90
CA ALA A 259 1.22 -21.47 10.95
C ALA A 259 1.08 -20.02 10.47
N HIS A 260 1.47 -19.71 9.23
CA HIS A 260 1.32 -18.38 8.63
C HIS A 260 -0.15 -18.04 8.42
N LEU A 261 -0.93 -18.96 7.85
CA LEU A 261 -2.38 -18.78 7.69
C LEU A 261 -3.08 -18.57 9.05
N ALA A 262 -2.69 -19.32 10.08
CA ALA A 262 -3.23 -19.16 11.43
C ALA A 262 -2.84 -17.81 12.06
N LYS A 263 -1.62 -17.32 11.85
CA LYS A 263 -1.19 -15.98 12.28
C LYS A 263 -2.03 -14.89 11.61
N ILE A 264 -2.20 -14.97 10.29
CA ILE A 264 -3.01 -14.03 9.50
C ILE A 264 -4.45 -14.05 10.03
N GLU A 265 -5.05 -15.24 10.18
CA GLU A 265 -6.41 -15.38 10.69
C GLU A 265 -6.57 -14.75 12.08
N LYS A 266 -5.61 -14.93 12.98
CA LYS A 266 -5.63 -14.31 14.31
C LYS A 266 -5.64 -12.77 14.23
N GLN A 267 -4.88 -12.18 13.31
CA GLN A 267 -4.88 -10.73 13.09
C GLN A 267 -6.22 -10.25 12.50
N LEU A 268 -6.79 -11.01 11.56
CA LEU A 268 -8.11 -10.70 11.00
C LEU A 268 -9.21 -10.78 12.08
N GLN A 269 -9.16 -11.78 12.96
CA GLN A 269 -10.07 -11.93 14.10
C GLN A 269 -9.95 -10.76 15.08
N LYS A 270 -8.72 -10.34 15.39
CA LYS A 270 -8.44 -9.22 16.31
C LYS A 270 -9.12 -7.91 15.90
N TYR A 271 -9.31 -7.70 14.59
CA TYR A 271 -9.91 -6.48 14.03
C TYR A 271 -11.26 -6.72 13.35
N ASP A 272 -11.92 -7.84 13.65
CA ASP A 272 -13.17 -8.18 12.97
C ASP A 272 -14.30 -7.19 13.33
N ASP A 273 -14.22 -6.56 14.51
CA ASP A 273 -15.14 -5.53 15.01
C ASP A 273 -14.97 -4.16 14.34
N LYS A 274 -13.87 -3.92 13.60
CA LYS A 274 -13.57 -2.60 13.04
C LYS A 274 -14.40 -2.30 11.80
N ASP A 275 -14.92 -1.07 11.75
CA ASP A 275 -15.55 -0.46 10.56
C ASP A 275 -14.65 -0.57 9.32
N TYR A 276 -13.34 -0.42 9.52
CA TYR A 276 -12.33 -0.55 8.48
C TYR A 276 -11.21 -1.49 8.91
N LEU A 277 -10.95 -2.48 8.04
CA LEU A 277 -9.84 -3.42 8.15
C LEU A 277 -9.11 -3.46 6.81
N ILE A 278 -7.87 -3.00 6.81
CA ILE A 278 -7.00 -2.96 5.63
C ILE A 278 -5.94 -4.04 5.81
N VAL A 279 -5.82 -4.93 4.83
CA VAL A 279 -4.79 -5.97 4.78
C VAL A 279 -3.80 -5.60 3.69
N SER A 280 -2.51 -5.65 3.97
CA SER A 280 -1.43 -5.36 3.02
C SER A 280 -0.49 -6.56 2.93
N GLY A 281 -0.23 -7.03 1.71
CA GLY A 281 0.74 -8.07 1.41
C GLY A 281 1.44 -7.77 0.08
N HIS A 282 2.33 -8.63 -0.38
CA HIS A 282 3.04 -8.38 -1.64
C HIS A 282 2.32 -9.00 -2.85
N HIS A 283 1.88 -10.26 -2.73
CA HIS A 283 1.46 -11.06 -3.89
C HIS A 283 -0.04 -10.92 -4.23
N PRO A 284 -0.42 -11.13 -5.51
CA PRO A 284 -1.79 -10.95 -5.98
C PRO A 284 -2.75 -12.06 -5.49
N LEU A 285 -4.02 -11.69 -5.38
CA LEU A 285 -5.13 -12.60 -5.04
C LEU A 285 -6.38 -12.40 -5.93
N GLY A 286 -6.63 -11.17 -6.38
CA GLY A 286 -7.85 -10.78 -7.08
C GLY A 286 -7.65 -10.54 -8.57
N THR A 287 -6.79 -9.60 -8.94
CA THR A 287 -6.58 -9.17 -10.34
C THR A 287 -5.90 -10.24 -11.19
N CYS A 288 -4.94 -10.95 -10.61
CA CYS A 288 -4.28 -12.12 -11.18
C CYS A 288 -4.81 -13.41 -10.52
N THR A 289 -4.68 -14.54 -11.20
CA THR A 289 -5.08 -15.84 -10.64
C THR A 289 -4.31 -16.15 -9.37
N ALA A 290 -5.05 -16.28 -8.25
CA ALA A 290 -4.51 -16.86 -7.03
C ALA A 290 -4.24 -18.35 -7.25
N GLU A 291 -3.03 -18.80 -6.92
CA GLU A 291 -2.60 -20.19 -7.07
C GLU A 291 -2.04 -20.74 -5.75
N LYS A 292 -1.91 -22.07 -5.65
CA LYS A 292 -1.31 -22.76 -4.50
C LYS A 292 -1.96 -22.31 -3.17
N ASN A 293 -1.15 -22.01 -2.15
CA ASN A 293 -1.63 -21.65 -0.81
C ASN A 293 -2.25 -20.24 -0.75
N MET A 294 -2.08 -19.42 -1.79
CA MET A 294 -2.79 -18.14 -1.89
C MET A 294 -4.31 -18.33 -1.98
N THR A 295 -4.77 -19.49 -2.48
CA THR A 295 -6.21 -19.83 -2.45
C THR A 295 -6.76 -19.96 -1.02
N SER A 296 -5.95 -20.44 -0.08
CA SER A 296 -6.30 -20.51 1.34
C SER A 296 -6.35 -19.11 1.97
N LEU A 297 -5.42 -18.22 1.61
CA LEU A 297 -5.48 -16.82 2.01
C LEU A 297 -6.73 -16.13 1.44
N LEU A 298 -7.07 -16.36 0.17
CA LEU A 298 -8.31 -15.85 -0.43
C LEU A 298 -9.54 -16.29 0.37
N ALA A 299 -9.60 -17.56 0.79
CA ALA A 299 -10.68 -18.07 1.62
C ALA A 299 -10.77 -17.39 3.00
N LEU A 300 -9.64 -17.06 3.62
CA LEU A 300 -9.61 -16.25 4.85
C LEU A 300 -10.13 -14.84 4.59
N LEU A 301 -9.69 -14.18 3.52
CA LEU A 301 -10.19 -12.85 3.18
C LEU A 301 -11.69 -12.88 2.84
N ASP A 302 -12.21 -13.95 2.25
CA ASP A 302 -13.66 -14.14 2.06
C ASP A 302 -14.41 -14.29 3.38
N LYS A 303 -13.87 -15.07 4.32
CA LYS A 303 -14.45 -15.29 5.65
C LYS A 303 -14.54 -13.99 6.46
N TYR A 304 -13.47 -13.19 6.45
CA TYR A 304 -13.36 -11.97 7.24
C TYR A 304 -13.80 -10.71 6.50
N ALA A 305 -13.90 -10.73 5.16
CA ALA A 305 -14.30 -9.62 4.31
C ALA A 305 -13.70 -8.27 4.78
N PRO A 306 -12.36 -8.10 4.70
CA PRO A 306 -11.73 -6.83 5.00
C PRO A 306 -12.22 -5.76 4.02
N THR A 307 -12.04 -4.50 4.38
CA THR A 307 -12.38 -3.36 3.51
C THR A 307 -11.55 -3.40 2.24
N ALA A 308 -10.25 -3.65 2.38
CA ALA A 308 -9.31 -3.72 1.27
C ALA A 308 -8.19 -4.73 1.51
N TYR A 309 -7.75 -5.39 0.43
CA TYR A 309 -6.46 -6.05 0.32
C TYR A 309 -5.59 -5.26 -0.67
N MET A 310 -4.46 -4.75 -0.19
CA MET A 310 -3.51 -3.94 -0.95
C MET A 310 -2.25 -4.76 -1.25
N TYR A 311 -1.79 -4.74 -2.49
CA TYR A 311 -0.66 -5.57 -2.94
C TYR A 311 0.08 -5.02 -4.17
N GLY A 312 1.29 -5.53 -4.41
CA GLY A 312 2.17 -5.14 -5.51
C GLY A 312 2.44 -6.32 -6.44
N HIS A 313 3.73 -6.66 -6.60
CA HIS A 313 4.31 -7.80 -7.32
C HIS A 313 4.17 -7.74 -8.85
N VAL A 314 2.94 -7.51 -9.31
CA VAL A 314 2.67 -7.32 -10.74
C VAL A 314 2.85 -5.84 -11.04
N HIS A 315 3.75 -5.54 -11.98
CA HIS A 315 4.28 -4.20 -12.19
C HIS A 315 3.32 -3.27 -12.96
N SER A 316 2.08 -3.22 -12.53
CA SER A 316 0.97 -2.46 -13.11
C SER A 316 0.04 -1.94 -12.01
N LEU A 317 -0.92 -1.08 -12.40
CA LEU A 317 -1.97 -0.60 -11.52
C LEU A 317 -3.26 -1.32 -11.86
N GLN A 318 -3.88 -1.99 -10.89
CA GLN A 318 -5.13 -2.70 -11.11
C GLN A 318 -6.06 -2.59 -9.91
N TYR A 319 -7.36 -2.65 -10.18
CA TYR A 319 -8.42 -2.59 -9.20
C TYR A 319 -9.51 -3.60 -9.54
N THR A 320 -10.02 -4.27 -8.51
CA THR A 320 -11.25 -5.06 -8.62
C THR A 320 -11.95 -5.13 -7.27
N VAL A 321 -13.19 -5.62 -7.28
CA VAL A 321 -13.96 -5.90 -6.06
C VAL A 321 -14.32 -7.37 -6.02
N ARG A 322 -14.05 -7.98 -4.86
CA ARG A 322 -14.63 -9.28 -4.52
C ARG A 322 -15.85 -9.06 -3.64
N GLN A 323 -17.00 -9.57 -4.08
CA GLN A 323 -18.26 -9.45 -3.37
C GLN A 323 -18.68 -10.81 -2.81
N ASN A 324 -19.06 -10.84 -1.54
CA ASN A 324 -19.64 -12.03 -0.92
C ASN A 324 -20.74 -11.63 0.09
N LYS A 325 -21.36 -12.63 0.74
CA LYS A 325 -22.46 -12.40 1.69
C LYS A 325 -22.08 -11.52 2.90
N LYS A 326 -20.79 -11.41 3.22
CA LYS A 326 -20.25 -10.59 4.34
C LYS A 326 -19.95 -9.16 3.92
N GLY A 327 -19.76 -8.88 2.63
CA GLY A 327 -19.55 -7.54 2.12
C GLY A 327 -18.68 -7.51 0.86
N ASN A 328 -18.16 -6.31 0.59
CA ASN A 328 -17.31 -6.03 -0.55
C ASN A 328 -15.88 -5.80 -0.07
N THR A 329 -14.92 -6.52 -0.64
CA THR A 329 -13.50 -6.31 -0.41
C THR A 329 -12.87 -5.70 -1.66
N MET A 330 -12.24 -4.54 -1.50
CA MET A 330 -11.47 -3.89 -2.54
C MET A 330 -10.12 -4.58 -2.71
N TYR A 331 -9.75 -4.95 -3.93
CA TYR A 331 -8.42 -5.46 -4.25
C TYR A 331 -7.67 -4.36 -4.99
N VAL A 332 -6.65 -3.81 -4.33
CA VAL A 332 -5.96 -2.59 -4.73
C VAL A 332 -4.51 -2.94 -5.06
N GLN A 333 -4.22 -3.17 -6.34
CA GLN A 333 -2.87 -3.47 -6.81
C GLN A 333 -2.11 -2.18 -7.16
N SER A 334 -0.95 -1.97 -6.56
CA SER A 334 -0.10 -0.79 -6.80
C SER A 334 1.38 -1.18 -6.96
N GLY A 335 1.68 -2.07 -7.91
CA GLY A 335 3.05 -2.57 -8.14
C GLY A 335 3.89 -1.78 -9.15
N ALA A 336 3.47 -0.56 -9.51
CA ALA A 336 4.09 0.22 -10.57
C ALA A 336 5.04 1.33 -10.05
N GLY A 337 5.61 1.18 -8.85
CA GLY A 337 6.36 2.26 -8.18
C GLY A 337 7.71 2.58 -8.84
N GLY A 338 8.43 1.54 -9.23
CA GLY A 338 9.78 1.57 -9.80
C GLY A 338 10.02 0.49 -10.86
N ARG A 339 9.01 -0.30 -11.20
CA ARG A 339 8.97 -1.24 -12.32
C ARG A 339 7.68 -1.04 -13.11
N SER A 340 7.66 -1.54 -14.34
CA SER A 340 6.50 -1.48 -15.22
C SER A 340 6.43 -2.73 -16.08
N GLU A 341 5.23 -3.28 -16.22
CA GLU A 341 4.88 -4.34 -17.16
C GLU A 341 3.39 -4.25 -17.54
N GLU A 342 2.92 -5.15 -18.39
CA GLU A 342 1.51 -5.23 -18.77
C GLU A 342 0.62 -5.71 -17.60
N VAL A 343 -0.67 -5.42 -17.68
CA VAL A 343 -1.62 -5.96 -16.69
C VAL A 343 -1.71 -7.47 -16.77
N CYS A 344 -1.97 -8.12 -15.62
CA CYS A 344 -2.40 -9.51 -15.65
C CYS A 344 -3.70 -9.66 -16.46
N PRO A 345 -3.87 -10.79 -17.19
CA PRO A 345 -5.17 -11.21 -17.65
C PRO A 345 -6.15 -11.32 -16.46
N GLU A 346 -7.41 -10.99 -16.71
CA GLU A 346 -8.45 -11.06 -15.68
C GLU A 346 -8.51 -12.44 -15.02
N SER A 347 -8.44 -12.47 -13.68
CA SER A 347 -8.61 -13.71 -12.95
C SER A 347 -10.01 -14.30 -13.17
N LYS A 348 -10.08 -15.63 -13.35
CA LYS A 348 -11.35 -16.36 -13.35
C LYS A 348 -12.08 -16.30 -12.00
N ASN A 349 -11.38 -15.91 -10.94
CA ASN A 349 -11.92 -15.79 -9.59
C ASN A 349 -12.55 -14.42 -9.31
N LEU A 350 -12.57 -13.51 -10.30
CA LEU A 350 -13.20 -12.21 -10.17
C LEU A 350 -14.73 -12.34 -10.07
N THR A 351 -15.31 -11.60 -9.13
CA THR A 351 -16.77 -11.41 -9.07
C THR A 351 -17.23 -10.15 -9.78
N THR A 352 -16.30 -9.25 -10.13
CA THR A 352 -16.59 -8.00 -10.85
C THR A 352 -15.50 -7.70 -11.88
N PRO A 353 -15.83 -7.04 -13.02
CA PRO A 353 -14.84 -6.61 -14.00
C PRO A 353 -13.75 -5.77 -13.37
N SER A 354 -12.51 -5.98 -13.80
CA SER A 354 -11.37 -5.24 -13.27
C SER A 354 -11.13 -3.95 -14.06
N TRP A 355 -10.56 -2.96 -13.39
CA TRP A 355 -9.85 -1.87 -14.06
C TRP A 355 -8.35 -2.15 -13.97
N GLY A 356 -7.60 -1.84 -15.03
CA GLY A 356 -6.16 -2.00 -15.03
C GLY A 356 -5.47 -1.15 -16.07
N VAL A 357 -4.25 -0.73 -15.76
CA VAL A 357 -3.33 -0.07 -16.68
C VAL A 357 -1.91 -0.59 -16.47
N GLY A 358 -1.33 -1.11 -17.54
CA GLY A 358 0.05 -1.58 -17.63
C GLY A 358 0.91 -0.62 -18.43
N GLY A 359 2.18 -0.96 -18.62
CA GLY A 359 3.13 -0.12 -19.37
C GLY A 359 3.31 1.29 -18.76
N THR A 360 3.05 1.42 -17.46
CA THR A 360 3.08 2.67 -16.72
C THR A 360 3.78 2.50 -15.38
N TYR A 361 4.17 3.62 -14.79
CA TYR A 361 4.50 3.74 -13.38
C TYR A 361 3.38 4.50 -12.67
N GLY A 362 3.33 4.38 -11.34
CA GLY A 362 2.33 5.09 -10.55
C GLY A 362 2.20 4.57 -9.12
N PHE A 363 1.18 5.07 -8.44
CA PHE A 363 0.92 4.80 -7.03
C PHE A 363 -0.55 5.08 -6.70
N VAL A 364 -0.96 4.78 -5.47
CA VAL A 364 -2.32 5.02 -4.98
C VAL A 364 -2.31 6.02 -3.82
N SER A 365 -3.26 6.96 -3.82
CA SER A 365 -3.64 7.70 -2.61
C SER A 365 -4.92 7.12 -2.05
N ALA A 366 -5.00 6.95 -0.74
CA ALA A 366 -6.17 6.48 -0.04
C ALA A 366 -6.66 7.50 0.98
N THR A 367 -7.98 7.58 1.16
CA THR A 367 -8.63 8.46 2.13
C THR A 367 -9.74 7.70 2.83
N LEU A 368 -9.75 7.78 4.16
CA LEU A 368 -10.70 7.09 5.02
C LEU A 368 -11.37 8.09 5.96
N ASN A 369 -12.69 8.02 6.12
CA ASN A 369 -13.45 8.80 7.09
C ASN A 369 -14.70 8.04 7.56
N ASP A 370 -15.57 8.68 8.33
CA ASP A 370 -16.79 8.06 8.86
C ASP A 370 -17.79 7.56 7.78
N LYS A 371 -17.65 8.02 6.53
CA LYS A 371 -18.58 7.72 5.43
C LYS A 371 -18.06 6.66 4.48
N GLY A 372 -16.75 6.54 4.31
CA GLY A 372 -16.19 5.68 3.29
C GLY A 372 -14.67 5.59 3.30
N PHE A 373 -14.21 4.58 2.57
CA PHE A 373 -12.83 4.36 2.19
C PHE A 373 -12.71 4.56 0.68
N LYS A 374 -11.88 5.51 0.25
CA LYS A 374 -11.65 5.87 -1.16
C LYS A 374 -10.20 5.60 -1.53
N VAL A 375 -10.00 5.09 -2.74
CA VAL A 375 -8.69 5.00 -3.40
C VAL A 375 -8.70 5.78 -4.71
N GLU A 376 -7.58 6.45 -5.00
CA GLU A 376 -7.35 7.21 -6.23
C GLU A 376 -5.98 6.83 -6.78
N TYR A 377 -5.96 6.35 -8.01
CA TYR A 377 -4.76 5.88 -8.71
C TYR A 377 -4.15 7.03 -9.50
N PHE A 378 -2.84 7.16 -9.41
CA PHE A 378 -2.07 8.19 -10.09
C PHE A 378 -1.03 7.58 -11.02
N ASP A 379 -0.93 8.11 -12.24
CA ASP A 379 0.16 7.78 -13.16
C ASP A 379 1.49 8.42 -12.75
N ILE A 380 2.57 8.12 -13.50
CA ILE A 380 3.91 8.66 -13.28
C ILE A 380 3.98 10.21 -13.30
N LYS A 381 3.01 10.87 -13.94
CA LYS A 381 2.93 12.34 -14.02
C LYS A 381 2.10 12.93 -12.87
N GLY A 382 1.48 12.10 -12.05
CA GLY A 382 0.58 12.51 -10.96
C GLY A 382 -0.82 12.86 -11.42
N ASN A 383 -1.25 12.37 -12.59
CA ASN A 383 -2.63 12.50 -13.03
C ASN A 383 -3.49 11.40 -12.40
N SER A 384 -4.66 11.77 -11.89
CA SER A 384 -5.66 10.79 -11.46
C SER A 384 -6.18 10.01 -12.67
N VAL A 385 -5.96 8.70 -12.70
CA VAL A 385 -6.39 7.82 -13.79
C VAL A 385 -7.58 6.94 -13.42
N TYR A 386 -7.80 6.70 -12.12
CA TYR A 386 -8.93 5.90 -11.65
C TYR A 386 -9.29 6.22 -10.20
N LYS A 387 -10.56 6.05 -9.84
CA LYS A 387 -11.08 6.22 -8.48
C LYS A 387 -12.06 5.12 -8.14
N ALA A 388 -12.01 4.64 -6.91
CA ALA A 388 -13.00 3.73 -6.37
C ALA A 388 -13.24 3.99 -4.89
N GLU A 389 -14.39 3.57 -4.39
CA GLU A 389 -14.78 3.74 -3.00
C GLU A 389 -15.58 2.55 -2.48
N ASN A 390 -15.55 2.37 -1.17
CA ASN A 390 -16.34 1.39 -0.44
C ASN A 390 -16.80 1.98 0.90
N GLY A 391 -17.95 1.52 1.38
CA GLY A 391 -18.47 1.94 2.69
C GLY A 391 -17.76 1.25 3.86
N PRO A 392 -18.08 1.65 5.11
CA PRO A 392 -17.71 0.87 6.29
C PRO A 392 -18.21 -0.58 6.20
N ARG A 393 -17.49 -1.52 6.82
CA ARG A 393 -17.88 -2.93 6.93
C ARG A 393 -19.20 -3.03 7.72
N LYS A 394 -20.18 -3.77 7.19
CA LYS A 394 -21.50 -3.93 7.81
C LYS A 394 -21.57 -5.15 8.72
N GLY A 395 -22.38 -5.06 9.79
CA GLY A 395 -22.81 -6.23 10.57
C GLY A 395 -21.73 -6.88 11.45
N ARG A 396 -20.72 -6.12 11.85
CA ARG A 396 -19.73 -6.54 12.87
C ARG A 396 -20.25 -6.14 14.25
N LYS A 397 -20.22 -7.07 15.21
CA LYS A 397 -20.66 -6.77 16.59
C LYS A 397 -19.54 -5.98 17.27
N HIS A 398 -19.88 -4.81 17.79
CA HIS A 398 -19.02 -4.04 18.72
C HIS A 398 -19.11 -4.63 20.12
#